data_AF-A0A6J2KEQ0-F1
#
_entry.id   AF-A0A6J2KEQ0-F1
#
_cell.length_a   1.000
_cell.length_b   1.000
_cell.length_c   1.000
_cell.angle_alpha   90.00
_cell.angle_beta   90.00
_cell.angle_gamma   90.00
#
_symmetry.space_group_name_H-M   'P 1'
#
loop_
_entity.id
_entity.type
_entity.pdbx_description
1 polymer ?
#
loop_
_entity_poly.entity_id
_entity_poly.type
_entity_poly.pdbx_seq_one_letter_code
_entity_poly.pdbx_strand_id
1 'polypeptide(L)' 'MAKPKGNLDVIEEIYRQIPAFTDVFSEDTFYVFVTFFVLSTILVAFVLSRFITIKPVE' A
#
# COMPACT_ATOMS: atom_id res chain seq x y z
N MET A 1 34.03 -21.49 3.35
CA MET A 1 33.08 -20.78 4.23
C MET A 1 31.68 -21.03 3.72
N ALA A 2 30.92 -21.92 4.37
CA ALA A 2 29.52 -22.17 4.03
C ALA A 2 28.66 -21.07 4.68
N LYS A 3 28.17 -20.12 3.88
CA LYS A 3 27.24 -19.06 4.31
C LYS A 3 25.86 -19.71 4.54
N PRO A 4 25.11 -19.39 5.62
CA PRO A 4 23.85 -20.04 5.91
C PRO A 4 22.81 -19.66 4.84
N LYS A 5 22.53 -20.62 3.95
CA LYS A 5 21.44 -20.60 2.98
C LYS A 5 20.13 -20.70 3.77
N GLY A 6 19.31 -19.66 3.79
CA GLY A 6 18.01 -19.82 4.44
C GLY A 6 17.12 -18.60 4.60
N ASN A 7 17.59 -17.37 4.38
CA ASN A 7 16.69 -16.20 4.39
C ASN A 7 17.22 -15.04 3.54
N LEU A 8 18.54 -14.83 3.53
CA LEU A 8 19.15 -13.73 2.79
C LEU A 8 18.97 -13.88 1.28
N ASP A 9 19.17 -15.09 0.73
CA ASP A 9 19.00 -15.37 -0.70
C ASP A 9 17.54 -15.18 -1.17
N VAL A 10 16.57 -15.45 -0.29
CA VAL A 10 15.14 -15.28 -0.59
C VAL A 10 14.76 -13.79 -0.58
N ILE A 11 15.27 -13.04 0.40
CA ILE A 11 15.08 -11.59 0.47
C ILE A 11 15.70 -10.92 -0.76
N GLU A 12 16.93 -11.30 -1.14
CA GLU A 12 17.62 -10.72 -2.29
C GLU A 12 16.89 -10.98 -3.62
N GLU A 13 16.29 -12.17 -3.78
CA GLU A 13 15.48 -12.50 -4.96
C GLU A 13 14.15 -11.72 -5.00
N ILE A 14 13.47 -11.54 -3.86
CA ILE A 14 12.24 -10.74 -3.78
C ILE A 14 12.54 -9.26 -4.09
N TYR A 15 13.63 -8.71 -3.54
CA TYR A 15 14.04 -7.33 -3.81
C TYR A 15 14.40 -7.10 -5.29
N ARG A 16 14.95 -8.11 -5.98
CA ARG A 16 15.27 -8.01 -7.41
C ARG A 16 14.01 -8.01 -8.28
N GLN A 17 12.94 -8.67 -7.83
CA GLN A 17 11.67 -8.76 -8.57
C GLN A 17 10.74 -7.57 -8.32
N ILE A 18 10.96 -6.80 -7.25
CA ILE A 18 10.18 -5.60 -6.97
C ILE A 18 10.79 -4.44 -7.78
N PRO A 19 10.10 -3.95 -8.83
CA PRO A 19 10.55 -2.78 -9.57
C PRO A 19 10.62 -1.58 -8.64
N ALA A 20 11.53 -0.64 -8.93
CA ALA A 20 11.60 0.58 -8.13
C ALA A 20 10.25 1.32 -8.24
N PHE A 21 9.86 2.01 -7.17
CA PHE A 21 8.60 2.74 -7.13
C PHE A 21 8.43 3.70 -8.32
N THR A 22 9.54 4.34 -8.75
CA THR A 22 9.63 5.22 -9.90
C THR A 22 9.54 4.50 -11.25
N ASP A 23 9.83 3.20 -11.30
CA ASP A 23 9.64 2.37 -12.49
C ASP A 23 8.16 1.97 -12.66
N VAL A 24 7.41 1.91 -11.55
CA VAL A 24 5.96 1.61 -11.55
C VAL A 24 5.14 2.88 -11.75
N PHE A 25 5.55 3.99 -11.14
CA PHE A 25 4.82 5.25 -11.17
C PHE A 25 5.70 6.41 -11.63
N SER A 26 5.26 7.07 -12.70
CA SER A 26 5.74 8.42 -13.02
C SER A 26 5.12 9.45 -12.07
N GLU A 27 5.80 10.58 -11.88
CA GLU A 27 5.39 11.66 -10.98
C GLU A 27 3.92 12.08 -11.21
N ASP A 28 3.54 12.38 -12.45
CA ASP A 28 2.16 12.77 -12.79
C ASP A 28 1.14 11.68 -12.47
N THR A 29 1.48 10.41 -12.77
CA THR A 29 0.57 9.27 -12.56
C THR A 29 0.42 8.99 -11.06
N PHE A 30 1.48 9.18 -10.28
CA PHE A 30 1.43 9.05 -8.83
C PHE A 30 0.51 10.10 -8.20
N TYR A 31 0.60 11.36 -8.61
CA TYR A 31 -0.29 12.41 -8.10
C TYR A 31 -1.76 12.15 -8.40
N VAL A 32 -2.05 11.67 -9.61
CA VAL A 32 -3.41 11.26 -10.00
C VAL A 32 -3.88 10.08 -9.15
N PHE A 33 -3.05 9.06 -8.99
CA PHE A 33 -3.36 7.89 -8.15
C PHE A 33 -3.68 8.29 -6.70
N VAL A 34 -2.81 9.08 -6.07
CA VAL A 34 -2.99 9.52 -4.67
C VAL A 34 -4.28 10.32 -4.53
N THR A 35 -4.58 11.20 -5.49
CA THR A 35 -5.80 11.99 -5.48
C THR A 35 -7.04 11.09 -5.51
N PHE A 36 -7.11 10.13 -6.43
CA PHE A 36 -8.22 9.20 -6.51
C PHE A 36 -8.31 8.26 -5.30
N PHE A 37 -7.17 7.84 -4.76
CA PHE A 37 -7.11 7.01 -3.56
C PHE A 37 -7.67 7.74 -2.33
N VAL A 38 -7.29 9.00 -2.12
CA VAL A 38 -7.81 9.84 -1.04
C VAL A 38 -9.30 10.09 -1.23
N LEU A 39 -9.74 10.47 -2.44
CA LEU A 39 -11.17 10.68 -2.73
C LEU A 39 -11.99 9.42 -2.49
N SER A 40 -11.49 8.26 -2.91
CA SER A 40 -12.15 6.96 -2.68
C SER A 40 -12.21 6.62 -1.20
N THR A 41 -11.14 6.90 -0.44
CA THR A 41 -11.11 6.69 1.01
C THR A 41 -12.15 7.56 1.72
N ILE A 42 -12.25 8.84 1.34
CA ILE A 42 -13.27 9.76 1.87
C ILE A 42 -14.68 9.25 1.52
N LEU A 43 -14.90 8.82 0.28
CA LEU A 43 -16.18 8.27 -0.15
C LEU A 43 -16.55 7.04 0.68
N VAL A 44 -15.61 6.10 0.85
CA VAL A 44 -15.81 4.90 1.67
C VAL A 44 -16.08 5.27 3.12
N ALA A 45 -15.34 6.22 3.71
CA ALA A 45 -15.57 6.69 5.07
C ALA A 45 -16.96 7.34 5.22
N PHE A 46 -17.41 8.11 4.23
CA PHE A 46 -18.75 8.71 4.22
C PHE A 46 -19.85 7.65 4.11
N VAL A 47 -19.67 6.67 3.23
CA VAL A 47 -20.57 5.53 3.10
C VAL A 47 -20.63 4.76 4.42
N LEU A 48 -19.49 4.41 5.01
CA LEU A 48 -19.39 3.72 6.30
C LEU A 48 -20.02 4.54 7.43
N SER A 49 -19.86 5.87 7.45
CA SER A 49 -20.51 6.75 8.43
C SER A 49 -22.03 6.64 8.40
N ARG A 50 -22.64 6.29 7.27
CA ARG A 50 -24.09 6.05 7.17
C ARG A 50 -24.50 4.70 7.75
N PHE A 51 -23.64 3.68 7.68
CA PHE A 51 -23.96 2.31 8.09
C PHE A 51 -23.50 1.97 9.50
N ILE A 52 -22.42 2.60 9.98
CA ILE A 52 -21.84 2.34 11.29
C ILE A 52 -22.35 3.42 12.25
N THR A 53 -23.34 3.06 13.06
CA THR A 53 -23.75 3.88 14.21
C THR A 53 -22.75 3.66 15.34
N ILE A 54 -21.87 4.64 15.59
CA ILE A 54 -20.94 4.59 16.71
C ILE A 54 -21.77 4.76 18.00
N LYS A 55 -21.87 3.67 18.77
CA LYS A 55 -22.50 3.72 20.10
C LYS A 55 -21.45 4.18 21.11
N PRO A 56 -21.82 5.06 22.05
CA PRO A 56 -20.93 5.38 23.16
C PRO A 56 -20.67 4.10 23.97
N VAL A 57 -19.42 3.90 24.36
CA VAL A 57 -19.05 2.89 25.35
C VAL A 57 -19.28 3.51 26.72
N GLU A 58 -20.12 2.87 27.53
CA GLU A 58 -20.24 3.16 28.97
C GLU A 58 -18.99 2.69 29.73
#